data_AF-A0A2V9XRV3-F1
#
_entry.id   AF-A0A2V9XRV3-F1
#
_cell.length_a   1.000
_cell.length_b   1.000
_cell.length_c   1.000
_cell.angle_alpha   90.00
_cell.angle_beta   90.00
_cell.angle_gamma   90.00
#
_symmetry.space_group_name_H-M   'P 1'
#
loop_
_entity.id
_entity.type
_entity.pdbx_description
1 polymer ?
#
loop_
_entity_poly.entity_id
_entity_poly.type
_entity_poly.pdbx_seq_one_letter_code
_entity_poly.pdbx_strand_id
1 'polypeptide(L)'
;MKCEEIRERVLDVAAGRSEPTKEESTHLAGCAACAQQLKSIRSTMSLLDEWQTPEPSPYFDVRLQARLREEMAKPQAGWLHWFRRPVLAAALTVIMGVGIGLFFTRGNGPVPPGPPVAEVGSAVSDLQTLEKNDDMYANFELLDDLDLQQDVVDNSQNADN
;
A
#
# COMPACT_ATOMS: atom_id res chain seq x y z
N MET A 1 -21.23 -37.60 21.11
CA MET A 1 -20.12 -36.93 20.41
C MET A 1 -19.22 -37.94 19.72
N LYS A 2 -18.72 -37.61 18.53
CA LYS A 2 -17.77 -38.44 17.79
C LYS A 2 -16.34 -38.08 18.18
N CYS A 3 -15.42 -39.05 18.06
CA CYS A 3 -14.01 -38.81 18.37
C CYS A 3 -13.36 -37.74 17.47
N GLU A 4 -13.83 -37.56 16.21
CA GLU A 4 -13.28 -36.50 15.35
C GLU A 4 -13.63 -35.09 15.85
N GLU A 5 -14.87 -34.89 16.28
CA GLU A 5 -15.36 -33.59 16.78
C GLU A 5 -14.54 -33.13 18.00
N ILE A 6 -14.20 -34.05 18.92
CA ILE A 6 -13.40 -33.70 20.09
C ILE A 6 -11.92 -33.54 19.75
N ARG A 7 -11.41 -34.27 18.75
CA ARG A 7 -10.01 -34.20 18.34
C ARG A 7 -9.67 -32.86 17.69
N GLU A 8 -10.60 -32.25 16.98
CA GLU A 8 -10.43 -30.89 16.46
C GLU A 8 -10.31 -29.85 17.57
N ARG A 9 -10.97 -30.09 18.72
CA ARG A 9 -11.01 -29.15 19.85
C ARG A 9 -10.05 -29.48 20.99
N VAL A 10 -9.44 -30.66 21.00
CA VAL A 10 -8.59 -31.14 22.11
C VAL A 10 -7.39 -30.23 22.38
N LEU A 11 -6.86 -29.58 21.35
CA LEU A 11 -5.76 -28.62 21.46
C LEU A 11 -6.18 -27.34 22.18
N ASP A 12 -7.34 -26.77 21.85
CA ASP A 12 -7.83 -25.55 22.49
C ASP A 12 -8.28 -25.80 23.93
N VAL A 13 -8.85 -26.98 24.20
CA VAL A 13 -9.15 -27.43 25.56
C VAL A 13 -7.87 -27.69 26.36
N ALA A 14 -6.81 -28.24 25.74
CA ALA A 14 -5.51 -28.43 26.39
C ALA A 14 -4.80 -27.11 26.70
N ALA A 15 -4.88 -26.14 25.77
CA ALA A 15 -4.29 -24.81 25.89
C ALA A 15 -5.03 -23.86 26.85
N GLY A 16 -6.18 -24.28 27.38
CA GLY A 16 -7.05 -23.42 28.20
C GLY A 16 -7.75 -22.30 27.42
N ARG A 17 -7.75 -22.35 26.08
CA ARG A 17 -8.43 -21.36 25.23
C ARG A 17 -9.93 -21.58 25.13
N SER A 18 -10.41 -22.79 25.45
CA SER A 18 -11.83 -23.11 25.48
C SER A 18 -12.16 -24.06 26.63
N GLU A 19 -13.23 -23.77 27.37
CA GLU A 19 -13.77 -24.69 28.37
C GLU A 19 -14.46 -25.89 27.69
N PRO A 20 -14.23 -27.13 28.16
CA PRO A 20 -14.90 -28.30 27.63
C PRO A 20 -16.38 -28.28 28.01
N THR A 21 -17.24 -28.49 27.02
CA THR A 21 -18.68 -28.69 27.23
C THR A 21 -18.93 -29.96 28.05
N LYS A 22 -20.13 -30.09 28.65
CA LYS A 22 -20.50 -31.28 29.43
C LYS A 22 -20.44 -32.58 28.62
N GLU A 23 -20.73 -32.52 27.33
CA GLU A 23 -20.67 -33.70 26.44
C GLU A 23 -19.21 -34.08 26.11
N GLU A 24 -18.34 -33.09 25.91
CA GLU A 24 -16.91 -33.30 25.69
C GLU A 24 -16.23 -33.90 26.92
N SER A 25 -16.51 -33.37 28.11
CA SER A 25 -15.96 -33.91 29.36
C SER A 25 -16.42 -35.34 29.63
N THR A 26 -17.69 -35.65 29.33
CA THR A 26 -18.22 -37.02 29.42
C THR A 26 -17.51 -37.96 28.43
N HIS A 27 -17.27 -37.50 27.21
CA HIS A 27 -16.53 -38.30 26.22
C HIS A 27 -15.06 -38.50 26.61
N LEU A 28 -14.38 -37.48 27.12
CA LEU A 28 -13.00 -37.59 27.60
C LEU A 28 -12.89 -38.55 28.80
N ALA A 29 -13.92 -38.64 29.65
CA ALA A 29 -13.97 -39.61 30.75
C ALA A 29 -14.26 -41.04 30.25
N GLY A 30 -15.02 -41.20 29.17
CA GLY A 30 -15.43 -42.50 28.63
C GLY A 30 -14.49 -43.09 27.57
N CYS A 31 -13.69 -42.27 26.87
CA CYS A 31 -12.86 -42.68 25.75
C CYS A 31 -11.36 -42.59 26.07
N ALA A 32 -10.72 -43.76 26.27
CA ALA A 32 -9.31 -43.85 26.61
C ALA A 32 -8.38 -43.23 25.55
N ALA A 33 -8.72 -43.33 24.27
CA ALA A 33 -7.91 -42.77 23.19
C ALA A 33 -7.87 -41.22 23.25
N CYS A 34 -9.03 -40.59 23.42
CA CYS A 34 -9.14 -39.13 23.52
C CYS A 34 -8.51 -38.61 24.83
N ALA A 35 -8.69 -39.33 25.94
CA ALA A 35 -8.05 -39.01 27.21
C ALA A 35 -6.52 -39.05 27.12
N GLN A 36 -5.97 -40.07 26.47
CA GLN A 36 -4.53 -40.22 26.28
C GLN A 36 -3.97 -39.10 25.38
N GLN A 37 -4.68 -38.73 24.33
CA GLN A 37 -4.30 -37.62 23.45
C GLN A 37 -4.28 -36.28 24.20
N LEU A 38 -5.30 -36.02 25.03
CA LEU A 38 -5.33 -34.81 25.87
C LEU A 38 -4.15 -34.78 26.85
N LYS A 39 -3.81 -35.94 27.44
CA LYS A 39 -2.69 -36.07 28.36
C LYS A 39 -1.35 -35.81 27.68
N SER A 40 -1.13 -36.33 26.47
CA SER A 40 0.13 -36.13 25.73
C SER A 40 0.34 -34.68 25.30
N ILE A 41 -0.74 -33.98 24.91
CA ILE A 41 -0.67 -32.55 24.60
C ILE A 41 -0.32 -31.76 25.86
N ARG A 42 -1.01 -32.03 26.98
CA ARG A 42 -0.72 -31.36 28.26
C ARG A 42 0.70 -31.61 28.76
N SER A 43 1.23 -32.82 28.62
CA SER A 43 2.62 -33.10 28.99
C SER A 43 3.61 -32.36 28.09
N THR A 44 3.27 -32.15 26.82
CA THR A 44 4.11 -31.36 25.90
C THR A 44 4.08 -29.88 26.29
N MET A 45 2.90 -29.34 26.62
CA MET A 45 2.75 -27.96 27.11
C MET A 45 3.48 -27.73 28.43
N SER A 46 3.43 -28.68 29.38
CA SER A 46 4.18 -28.55 30.63
C SER A 46 5.70 -28.49 30.44
N LEU A 47 6.23 -29.12 29.39
CA LEU A 47 7.64 -28.99 29.03
C LEU A 47 7.96 -27.62 28.42
N LEU A 48 7.00 -27.02 27.69
CA LEU A 48 7.13 -25.66 27.18
C LEU A 48 7.06 -24.62 28.30
N ASP A 49 6.25 -24.87 29.33
CA ASP A 49 6.16 -23.98 30.51
C ASP A 49 7.45 -23.96 31.35
N GLU A 50 8.29 -25.01 31.25
CA GLU A 50 9.62 -25.03 31.89
C GLU A 50 10.60 -24.07 31.20
N TRP A 51 10.32 -23.64 29.97
CA TRP A 51 11.13 -22.66 29.27
C TRP A 51 11.12 -21.32 30.02
N GLN A 52 12.27 -20.93 30.56
CA GLN A 52 12.43 -19.64 31.20
C GLN A 52 12.39 -18.51 30.18
N THR A 53 11.41 -17.62 30.33
CA THR A 53 11.27 -16.46 29.44
C THR A 53 12.47 -15.54 29.66
N PRO A 54 13.29 -15.28 28.62
CA PRO A 54 14.39 -14.34 28.75
C PRO A 54 13.84 -12.94 29.05
N GLU A 55 14.53 -12.16 29.87
CA GLU A 55 14.09 -10.80 30.14
C GLU A 55 13.96 -10.00 28.83
N PRO A 56 12.86 -9.25 28.66
CA PRO A 56 12.70 -8.38 27.50
C PRO A 56 13.86 -7.39 27.44
N SER A 57 14.28 -7.02 26.23
CA SER A 57 15.35 -6.03 26.09
C SER A 57 14.98 -4.72 26.82
N PRO A 58 15.91 -3.99 27.44
CA PRO A 58 15.62 -2.77 28.21
C PRO A 58 14.85 -1.69 27.46
N TYR A 59 14.87 -1.70 26.12
CA TYR A 59 14.18 -0.74 25.26
C TYR A 59 12.88 -1.27 24.64
N PHE A 60 12.47 -2.50 24.97
CA PHE A 60 11.30 -3.14 24.38
C PHE A 60 10.03 -2.34 24.69
N ASP A 61 9.80 -2.00 25.96
CA ASP A 61 8.59 -1.29 26.38
C ASP A 61 8.50 0.11 25.77
N VAL A 62 9.62 0.82 25.71
CA VAL A 62 9.70 2.16 25.11
C VAL A 62 9.36 2.08 23.62
N ARG A 63 9.93 1.10 22.89
CA ARG A 63 9.67 0.92 21.46
C ARG A 63 8.24 0.45 21.20
N LEU A 64 7.72 -0.46 22.02
CA LEU A 64 6.35 -0.94 21.93
C LEU A 64 5.36 0.20 22.16
N GLN A 65 5.56 1.00 23.21
CA GLN A 65 4.70 2.12 23.53
C GLN A 65 4.76 3.20 22.44
N ALA A 66 5.93 3.46 21.87
CA ALA A 66 6.07 4.35 20.72
C ALA A 66 5.24 3.86 19.52
N ARG A 67 5.37 2.58 19.14
CA ARG A 67 4.59 1.97 18.05
C ARG A 67 3.08 1.98 18.33
N LEU A 68 2.69 1.72 19.57
CA LEU A 68 1.28 1.72 19.95
C LEU A 68 0.68 3.12 19.82
N ARG A 69 1.40 4.16 20.25
CA ARG A 69 0.98 5.55 20.06
C ARG A 69 0.92 5.92 18.57
N GLU A 70 1.90 5.49 17.78
CA GLU A 70 1.89 5.71 16.32
C GLU A 70 0.66 5.07 15.67
N GLU A 71 0.31 3.83 16.01
CA GLU A 71 -0.87 3.16 15.46
C GLU A 71 -2.19 3.76 15.98
N MET A 72 -2.26 4.18 17.25
CA MET A 72 -3.44 4.88 17.79
C MET A 72 -3.61 6.29 17.21
N ALA A 73 -2.50 6.99 16.92
CA ALA A 73 -2.49 8.31 16.32
C ALA A 73 -2.66 8.27 14.80
N LYS A 74 -2.42 7.11 14.17
CA LYS A 74 -2.71 6.90 12.76
C LYS A 74 -4.20 7.16 12.58
N PRO A 75 -4.58 8.12 11.73
CA PRO A 75 -5.99 8.36 11.47
C PRO A 75 -6.53 7.07 10.87
N GLN A 76 -7.31 6.34 11.67
CA GLN A 76 -8.17 5.27 11.20
C GLN A 76 -8.86 5.82 9.96
N ALA A 77 -8.56 5.21 8.80
CA ALA A 77 -9.04 5.66 7.51
C ALA A 77 -10.56 5.47 7.52
N GLY A 78 -11.25 6.47 8.09
CA GLY A 78 -12.67 6.43 8.29
C GLY A 78 -13.37 6.47 6.94
N TRP A 79 -14.63 6.12 6.96
CA TRP A 79 -15.53 6.16 5.80
C TRP A 79 -15.42 7.43 4.94
N LEU A 80 -15.06 8.57 5.55
CA LEU A 80 -14.81 9.84 4.86
C LEU A 80 -13.62 9.79 3.89
N HIS A 81 -12.55 9.05 4.20
CA HIS A 81 -11.40 8.86 3.31
C HIS A 81 -11.75 7.99 2.09
N TRP A 82 -12.72 7.07 2.24
CA TRP A 82 -13.28 6.30 1.14
C TRP A 82 -14.13 7.16 0.19
N PHE A 83 -14.88 8.14 0.71
CA PHE A 83 -15.67 9.07 -0.11
C PHE A 83 -14.88 10.21 -0.75
N ARG A 84 -13.79 10.69 -0.13
CA ARG A 84 -12.99 11.81 -0.69
C ARG A 84 -12.30 11.45 -2.01
N ARG A 85 -11.91 10.19 -2.20
CA ARG A 85 -11.27 9.72 -3.44
C ARG A 85 -12.18 9.79 -4.68
N PRO A 86 -13.41 9.23 -4.67
CA PRO A 86 -14.30 9.33 -5.82
C PRO A 86 -14.81 10.76 -6.06
N VAL A 87 -14.98 11.58 -5.01
CA VAL A 87 -15.43 12.98 -5.16
C VAL A 87 -14.38 13.84 -5.86
N LEU A 88 -13.10 13.69 -5.53
CA LEU A 88 -12.02 14.41 -6.23
C LEU A 88 -11.89 13.98 -7.69
N ALA A 89 -12.03 12.69 -7.98
CA ALA A 89 -12.03 12.19 -9.35
C ALA A 89 -13.21 12.75 -10.17
N ALA A 90 -14.42 12.78 -9.58
CA ALA A 90 -15.60 13.34 -10.22
C ALA A 90 -15.49 14.86 -10.46
N ALA A 91 -14.90 15.61 -9.52
CA ALA A 91 -14.70 17.04 -9.70
C ALA A 91 -13.76 17.34 -10.88
N LEU A 92 -12.67 16.57 -11.03
CA LEU A 92 -11.74 16.71 -12.15
C LEU A 92 -12.39 16.37 -13.50
N THR A 93 -13.22 15.31 -13.57
CA THR A 93 -13.91 14.96 -14.82
C THR A 93 -14.94 16.01 -15.23
N VAL A 94 -15.64 16.63 -14.27
CA VAL A 94 -16.58 17.73 -14.54
C VAL A 94 -15.83 18.97 -15.06
N ILE A 95 -14.73 19.37 -14.43
CA ILE A 95 -13.92 20.51 -14.88
C ILE A 95 -13.38 20.25 -16.30
N MET A 96 -12.86 19.05 -16.56
CA MET A 96 -12.37 18.66 -17.88
C MET A 96 -13.50 18.64 -18.91
N GLY A 97 -14.67 18.10 -18.57
CA GLY A 97 -15.85 18.08 -19.45
C GLY A 97 -16.38 19.47 -19.78
N VAL A 98 -16.41 20.38 -18.81
CA VAL A 98 -16.80 21.79 -19.01
C VAL A 98 -15.76 22.53 -19.87
N GLY A 99 -14.46 22.32 -19.61
CA GLY A 99 -13.39 22.90 -20.41
C GLY A 99 -13.45 22.45 -21.88
N ILE A 100 -13.63 21.15 -22.11
CA ILE A 100 -13.80 20.57 -23.45
C ILE A 100 -15.09 21.09 -24.11
N GLY A 101 -16.21 21.09 -23.39
CA GLY A 101 -17.49 21.58 -23.90
C GLY A 101 -17.47 23.06 -24.29
N LEU A 102 -16.81 23.92 -23.50
CA LEU A 102 -16.62 25.33 -23.83
C LEU A 102 -15.69 25.52 -25.03
N PHE A 103 -14.65 24.70 -25.18
CA PHE A 103 -13.76 24.72 -26.33
C PHE A 103 -14.50 24.37 -27.63
N PHE A 104 -15.32 23.31 -27.62
CA PHE A 104 -16.11 22.92 -28.78
C PHE A 104 -17.22 23.93 -29.11
N THR A 105 -17.91 24.49 -28.12
CA THR A 105 -18.98 25.48 -28.35
C THR A 105 -18.46 26.84 -28.82
N ARG A 106 -17.24 27.23 -28.41
CA ARG A 106 -16.56 28.44 -28.89
C ARG A 106 -15.80 28.20 -30.21
N GLY A 107 -15.58 26.95 -30.59
CA GLY A 107 -14.91 26.51 -31.81
C GLY A 107 -15.80 26.40 -33.06
N ASN A 108 -17.11 26.67 -32.98
CA ASN A 108 -18.03 26.67 -34.13
C ASN A 108 -17.87 27.88 -35.09
N GLY A 109 -16.65 28.40 -35.24
CA GLY A 109 -16.29 29.25 -36.38
C GLY A 109 -15.98 28.36 -37.60
N PRO A 110 -16.19 28.82 -38.85
CA PRO A 110 -15.95 28.00 -40.03
C PRO A 110 -14.47 27.60 -40.06
N VAL A 111 -14.20 26.30 -39.95
CA VAL A 111 -12.86 25.74 -40.17
C VAL A 111 -12.50 26.00 -41.64
N PRO A 112 -11.44 26.77 -41.95
CA PRO A 112 -10.97 26.87 -43.33
C PRO A 112 -10.48 25.48 -43.79
N PRO A 113 -10.67 25.12 -45.07
CA PRO A 113 -10.33 23.78 -45.53
C PRO A 113 -8.83 23.53 -45.39
N GLY A 114 -8.46 22.72 -44.40
CA GLY A 114 -7.12 22.17 -44.26
C GLY A 114 -6.85 21.08 -45.32
N PRO A 115 -5.58 20.86 -45.70
CA PRO A 115 -5.18 19.98 -46.80
C PRO A 115 -5.63 18.53 -46.57
N PRO A 116 -5.68 17.68 -47.63
CA PRO A 116 -6.32 16.37 -47.56
C PRO A 116 -5.77 15.53 -46.41
N VAL A 117 -6.71 14.98 -45.65
CA VAL A 117 -6.49 14.04 -44.55
C VAL A 117 -5.49 12.99 -45.01
N ALA A 118 -4.28 13.03 -44.45
CA ALA A 118 -3.34 11.93 -44.58
C ALA A 118 -3.96 10.74 -43.84
N GLU A 119 -4.38 9.78 -44.65
CA GLU A 119 -4.66 8.39 -44.31
C GLU A 119 -3.81 7.92 -43.13
N VAL A 120 -4.44 7.26 -42.16
CA VAL A 120 -3.80 6.71 -40.94
C VAL A 120 -2.48 6.04 -41.33
N GLY A 121 -1.38 6.75 -41.13
CA GLY A 121 -0.07 6.31 -41.55
C GLY A 121 0.30 5.07 -40.76
N SER A 122 0.68 3.99 -41.44
CA SER A 122 1.27 2.82 -40.79
C SER A 122 2.45 3.26 -39.92
N ALA A 123 2.86 2.42 -38.97
CA ALA A 123 3.92 2.72 -37.99
C ALA A 123 5.21 3.35 -38.58
N VAL A 124 5.45 3.21 -39.88
CA VAL A 124 6.55 3.85 -40.62
C VAL A 124 6.40 5.38 -40.75
N SER A 125 5.18 5.91 -40.97
CA SER A 125 4.94 7.37 -41.01
C SER A 125 5.12 8.00 -39.64
N ASP A 126 4.74 7.30 -38.58
CA ASP A 126 4.88 7.79 -37.20
C ASP A 126 6.37 7.89 -36.83
N LEU A 127 7.18 6.92 -37.27
CA LEU A 127 8.64 6.98 -37.12
C LEU A 127 9.28 8.11 -37.93
N GLN A 128 8.85 8.36 -39.16
CA GLN A 128 9.33 9.52 -39.95
C GLN A 128 8.94 10.86 -39.35
N THR A 129 7.84 10.93 -38.60
CA THR A 129 7.39 12.16 -37.92
C THR A 129 8.18 12.41 -36.64
N LEU A 130 8.61 11.34 -35.95
CA LEU A 130 9.54 11.42 -34.82
C LEU A 130 10.96 11.81 -35.27
N GLU A 131 11.45 11.25 -36.38
CA GLU A 131 12.75 11.63 -36.98
C GLU A 131 12.80 13.11 -37.40
N LYS A 132 11.68 13.65 -37.90
CA LYS A 132 11.57 15.08 -38.25
C LYS A 132 11.55 16.03 -37.04
N ASN A 133 11.30 15.52 -35.84
CA ASN A 133 11.29 16.30 -34.60
C ASN A 133 12.66 16.28 -33.88
N ASP A 134 13.75 16.11 -34.63
CA ASP A 134 15.14 16.18 -34.14
C ASP A 134 15.50 17.53 -33.47
N ASP A 135 14.66 18.55 -33.68
CA ASP A 135 14.78 19.91 -33.12
C ASP A 135 14.68 19.95 -31.57
N MET A 136 14.21 18.86 -30.94
CA MET A 136 14.18 18.75 -29.48
C MET A 136 15.57 18.50 -28.85
N TYR A 137 16.54 17.98 -29.60
CA TYR A 137 17.91 17.80 -29.10
C TYR A 137 18.77 19.07 -29.22
N ALA A 138 18.29 20.13 -29.89
CA ALA A 138 19.02 21.40 -29.99
C ALA A 138 18.93 22.27 -28.72
N ASN A 139 18.02 21.94 -27.78
CA ASN A 139 17.85 22.71 -26.53
C ASN A 139 18.85 22.34 -25.42
N PHE A 140 19.91 21.59 -25.71
CA PHE A 140 21.00 21.34 -24.77
C PHE A 140 21.85 22.59 -24.50
N GLU A 141 21.86 23.56 -25.42
CA GLU A 141 22.55 24.86 -25.23
C GLU A 141 21.92 25.70 -24.10
N LEU A 142 20.65 25.44 -23.75
CA LEU A 142 19.93 26.12 -22.65
C LEU A 142 20.29 25.57 -21.26
N LEU A 143 20.94 24.40 -21.19
CA LEU A 143 21.39 23.80 -19.93
C LEU A 143 22.82 24.26 -19.55
N ASP A 144 23.62 24.75 -20.50
CA ASP A 144 24.97 25.27 -20.26
C ASP A 144 24.94 26.66 -19.59
N ASP A 145 23.91 27.46 -19.87
CA ASP A 145 23.70 28.80 -19.29
C ASP A 145 23.29 28.78 -17.80
N LEU A 146 22.87 27.63 -17.27
CA LEU A 146 22.52 27.45 -15.86
C LEU A 146 23.73 27.12 -14.98
N ASP A 147 24.77 26.47 -15.52
CA ASP A 147 25.98 26.12 -14.75
C ASP A 147 26.88 27.34 -14.50
N LEU A 148 26.85 28.36 -15.37
CA LEU A 148 27.65 29.59 -15.20
C LEU A 148 27.14 30.51 -14.07
N GLN A 149 25.89 30.35 -13.62
CA GLN A 149 25.31 31.22 -12.61
C GLN A 149 25.63 30.78 -11.17
N GLN A 150 26.02 29.51 -10.99
CA GLN A 150 26.43 28.99 -9.68
C GLN A 150 27.85 29.46 -9.30
N ASP A 151 28.76 29.58 -10.28
CA ASP A 151 30.17 29.91 -10.03
C ASP A 151 30.45 31.40 -9.75
N VAL A 152 29.55 32.32 -10.16
CA VAL A 152 29.75 33.77 -9.94
C VAL A 152 29.36 34.20 -8.51
N VAL A 153 28.46 33.47 -7.85
CA VAL A 153 27.97 33.86 -6.51
C VAL A 153 29.02 33.58 -5.44
N ASP A 154 29.77 32.48 -5.56
CA ASP A 154 30.77 32.06 -4.57
C ASP A 154 32.06 32.91 -4.59
N ASN A 155 32.40 33.59 -5.69
CA ASN A 155 33.61 34.43 -5.77
C ASN A 155 33.40 35.87 -5.28
N SER A 156 32.15 36.33 -5.12
CA SER A 156 31.86 37.70 -4.67
C SER A 156 31.93 37.90 -3.15
N GLN A 157 31.93 36.81 -2.36
CA GLN A 157 31.97 36.88 -0.90
C GLN A 157 33.38 36.77 -0.29
N ASN A 158 34.42 36.55 -1.11
CA ASN A 158 35.80 36.35 -0.62
C ASN A 158 36.77 37.49 -0.97
N ALA A 159 36.27 38.64 -1.46
CA ALA A 159 37.10 39.79 -1.84
C ALA A 159 37.07 40.97 -0.84
N ASP A 160 36.28 40.89 0.23
CA ASP A 160 36.08 41.98 1.22
C ASP A 160 36.60 41.65 2.64
N ASN A 161 37.64 40.82 2.80
CA ASN A 161 38.36 40.67 4.08
C ASN A 161 39.88 40.54 3.91
#